data_AF-A0A2V5T6S5-F1
#
_entry.id   AF-A0A2V5T6S5-F1
#
_cell.length_a   1.000
_cell.length_b   1.000
_cell.length_c   1.000
_cell.angle_alpha   90.00
_cell.angle_beta   90.00
_cell.angle_gamma   90.00
#
_symmetry.space_group_name_H-M   'P 1'
#
loop_
_entity.id
_entity.type
_entity.pdbx_description
1 polymer ?
#
loop_
_entity_poly.entity_id
_entity_poly.type
_entity_poly.pdbx_seq_one_letter_code
_entity_poly.pdbx_strand_id
1 'polypeptide(L)' 'MRIREVIETINRMQADGIIDRYAIGGAVGATFYLEPVSTLDVDIFIAFRAQPQDSLISLEPVFDYLKARGCT' A
#
# COMPACT_ATOMS: atom_id res chain seq x y z
N MET A 1 9.89 -5.62 -7.79
CA MET A 1 8.57 -5.58 -8.46
C MET A 1 8.54 -4.38 -9.39
N ARG A 2 7.90 -4.50 -10.55
CA ARG A 2 7.61 -3.35 -11.41
C ARG A 2 6.48 -2.53 -10.80
N ILE A 3 6.43 -1.22 -11.02
CA ILE A 3 5.39 -0.34 -10.43
C ILE A 3 3.97 -0.83 -10.73
N ARG A 4 3.71 -1.35 -11.93
CA ARG A 4 2.42 -1.97 -12.30
C ARG A 4 2.04 -3.11 -11.36
N GLU A 5 2.98 -3.97 -11.01
CA GLU A 5 2.76 -5.10 -10.08
C GLU A 5 2.47 -4.61 -8.67
N VAL A 6 3.10 -3.51 -8.25
CA VAL A 6 2.81 -2.86 -6.95
C VAL A 6 1.38 -2.33 -6.93
N ILE A 7 0.96 -1.60 -7.97
CA ILE A 7 -0.40 -1.06 -8.09
C ILE A 7 -1.45 -2.18 -8.15
N GLU A 8 -1.19 -3.26 -8.88
CA GLU A 8 -2.07 -4.44 -8.91
C GLU A 8 -2.17 -5.12 -7.53
N THR A 9 -1.06 -5.19 -6.80
CA THR A 9 -1.02 -5.80 -5.47
C THR A 9 -1.81 -4.99 -4.45
N ILE A 10 -1.61 -3.67 -4.39
CA ILE A 10 -2.29 -2.81 -3.42
C ILE A 10 -3.80 -2.69 -3.71
N ASN A 11 -4.20 -2.65 -5.00
CA ASN A 11 -5.60 -2.72 -5.39
C ASN A 11 -6.25 -4.02 -4.89
N ARG A 12 -5.53 -5.14 -4.98
CA ARG A 12 -6.04 -6.43 -4.49
C ARG A 12 -6.10 -6.48 -2.97
N MET A 13 -5.11 -5.93 -2.27
CA MET A 13 -5.16 -5.80 -0.81
C MET A 13 -6.40 -5.04 -0.35
N GLN A 14 -6.76 -3.95 -1.05
CA GLN A 14 -7.97 -3.20 -0.76
C GLN A 14 -9.24 -4.01 -1.08
N ALA A 15 -9.30 -4.66 -2.25
CA ALA A 15 -10.45 -5.47 -2.65
C ALA A 15 -10.69 -6.67 -1.72
N ASP A 16 -9.61 -7.30 -1.23
CA ASP A 16 -9.63 -8.42 -0.30
C ASP A 16 -9.86 -7.97 1.16
N GLY A 17 -9.98 -6.66 1.41
CA GLY A 17 -10.28 -6.10 2.73
C GLY A 17 -9.11 -6.10 3.72
N ILE A 18 -7.88 -6.32 3.25
CA ILE A 18 -6.66 -6.31 4.08
C ILE A 18 -6.31 -4.89 4.55
N ILE A 19 -6.64 -3.90 3.74
CA ILE A 19 -6.50 -2.46 4.03
C ILE A 19 -7.81 -1.74 3.64
N ASP A 20 -8.09 -0.58 4.25
CA ASP A 20 -9.31 0.19 3.93
C ASP A 20 -9.13 1.01 2.64
N ARG A 21 -8.30 2.05 2.71
CA ARG A 21 -7.98 2.95 1.61
C ARG A 21 -6.48 3.14 1.54
N TYR A 22 -5.99 3.47 0.36
CA TYR A 22 -4.58 3.80 0.16
C TYR A 22 -4.43 5.04 -0.70
N ALA A 23 -3.26 5.66 -0.61
CA ALA A 23 -2.84 6.75 -1.46
C ALA A 23 -1.41 6.51 -1.96
N ILE A 24 -1.15 6.89 -3.21
CA ILE A 24 0.21 6.93 -3.75
C ILE A 24 0.87 8.21 -3.24
N GLY A 25 2.01 8.05 -2.59
CA GLY A 25 2.76 9.11 -1.93
C GLY A 25 4.09 9.41 -2.60
N GLY A 26 4.90 10.20 -1.89
CA GLY A 26 6.28 10.48 -2.25
C GLY A 26 6.45 11.14 -3.61
N ALA A 27 7.58 10.87 -4.25
CA ALA A 27 7.92 11.47 -5.54
C ALA A 27 6.92 11.04 -6.65
N VAL A 28 6.44 9.79 -6.63
CA VAL A 28 5.42 9.30 -7.57
C VAL A 28 4.08 10.02 -7.36
N GLY A 29 3.67 10.26 -6.12
CA GLY A 29 2.46 11.06 -5.83
C GLY A 29 2.60 12.52 -6.28
N ALA A 30 3.80 13.09 -6.15
CA ALA A 30 4.08 14.47 -6.55
C ALA A 30 3.98 14.69 -8.07
N THR A 31 4.20 13.66 -8.91
CA THR A 31 4.06 13.80 -10.38
C THR A 31 2.62 14.07 -10.82
N PHE A 32 1.63 13.96 -9.94
CA PHE A 32 0.27 14.42 -10.24
C PHE A 32 0.18 15.96 -10.35
N TYR A 33 1.10 16.67 -9.69
CA TYR A 33 1.11 18.14 -9.63
C TYR A 33 2.34 18.77 -10.30
N LEU A 34 3.38 17.98 -10.56
CA LEU A 34 4.66 18.40 -11.11
C LEU A 34 4.99 17.63 -12.39
N GLU A 35 5.99 18.09 -13.13
CA GLU A 35 6.51 17.35 -14.28
C GLU A 35 7.06 15.97 -13.83
N PRO A 36 6.76 14.89 -14.58
CA PRO A 36 7.24 13.56 -14.23
C PRO A 36 8.77 13.48 -14.24
N VAL A 37 9.33 12.91 -13.17
CA VAL A 37 10.75 12.60 -13.04
C VAL A 37 10.94 11.13 -12.68
N SER A 38 12.09 10.56 -13.04
CA SER A 38 12.40 9.16 -12.69
C SER A 38 12.53 9.04 -11.18
N THR A 39 11.80 8.10 -10.58
CA THR A 39 11.91 7.73 -9.16
C THR A 39 12.52 6.33 -9.03
N LEU A 40 13.08 6.01 -7.87
CA LEU A 40 13.67 4.70 -7.60
C LEU A 40 12.63 3.72 -7.04
N ASP A 41 11.62 4.26 -6.38
CA ASP A 41 10.61 3.56 -5.60
C ASP A 41 9.23 4.23 -5.75
N VAL A 42 8.24 3.61 -5.11
CA VAL A 42 6.88 4.12 -4.96
C VAL A 42 6.50 4.02 -3.50
N ASP A 43 6.06 5.14 -2.93
CA ASP A 43 5.54 5.18 -1.56
C ASP A 43 4.03 4.96 -1.57
N ILE A 44 3.54 4.12 -0.67
CA ILE A 44 2.11 3.85 -0.50
C ILE A 44 1.74 4.12 0.95
N PHE A 45 0.80 5.04 1.16
CA PHE A 45 0.15 5.23 2.46
C PHE A 45 -1.11 4.38 2.53
N ILE A 46 -1.30 3.66 3.63
CA ILE A 46 -2.50 2.84 3.85
C ILE A 46 -3.24 3.28 5.11
N ALA A 47 -4.56 3.24 5.05
CA ALA A 47 -5.44 3.46 6.18
C ALA A 47 -5.86 2.12 6.78
N PHE A 48 -5.78 2.03 8.10
CA PHE A 48 -6.30 0.91 8.89
C PHE A 48 -7.62 1.29 9.51
N ARG A 49 -8.51 0.30 9.63
CA ARG A 49 -9.76 0.44 10.36
C ARG A 49 -9.58 -0.23 11.73
N ALA A 50 -9.20 0.57 12.72
CA ALA A 50 -9.13 0.09 14.11
C ALA A 50 -10.55 -0.30 14.56
N GLN A 51 -10.70 -1.45 15.20
CA GLN A 51 -11.95 -1.73 15.92
C GLN A 51 -12.00 -0.82 17.16
N PRO A 52 -13.20 -0.38 17.59
CA PRO A 52 -13.34 0.47 18.78
C PRO A 52 -12.72 -0.13 20.06
N GLN A 53 -12.47 -1.43 20.05
CA GLN A 53 -11.98 -2.22 21.18
C GLN A 53 -10.46 -2.46 21.09
N ASP A 54 -9.83 -2.08 19.97
CA ASP A 54 -8.41 -2.28 19.75
C ASP A 54 -7.62 -1.15 20.41
N SER A 55 -6.75 -1.52 21.37
CA SER A 55 -5.76 -0.59 21.93
C SER A 55 -4.51 -0.45 21.04
N LEU A 56 -4.32 -1.39 20.10
CA LEU A 56 -3.20 -1.43 19.17
C LEU A 56 -3.67 -2.03 17.85
N ILE A 57 -3.19 -1.45 16.73
CA ILE A 57 -3.46 -1.98 15.39
C ILE A 57 -2.42 -3.05 15.06
N SER A 58 -2.88 -4.26 14.70
CA SER A 58 -1.98 -5.30 14.18
C SER A 58 -1.68 -5.08 12.71
N LEU A 59 -0.39 -5.17 12.35
CA LEU A 59 0.08 -5.14 10.97
C LEU A 59 0.29 -6.55 10.38
N GLU A 60 0.12 -7.59 11.19
CA GLU A 60 0.30 -8.99 10.78
C GLU A 60 -0.50 -9.35 9.52
N PRO A 61 -1.78 -8.93 9.32
CA PRO A 61 -2.51 -9.26 8.11
C PRO A 61 -1.86 -8.71 6.83
N VAL A 62 -1.22 -7.53 6.90
CA VAL A 62 -0.50 -6.94 5.76
C VAL A 62 0.73 -7.78 5.43
N PHE A 63 1.53 -8.11 6.45
CA PHE A 63 2.76 -8.88 6.25
C PHE A 63 2.46 -10.29 5.75
N ASP A 64 1.48 -10.98 6.33
CA ASP A 64 1.11 -12.33 5.93
C ASP A 64 0.55 -12.38 4.51
N TYR A 65 -0.28 -11.40 4.15
CA TYR A 65 -0.82 -11.29 2.80
C TYR A 65 0.28 -11.14 1.73
N LEU A 66 1.29 -10.31 2.02
CA LEU A 66 2.43 -10.07 1.14
C LEU A 66 3.39 -11.27 1.10
N LYS A 67 3.70 -11.87 2.27
CA LYS A 67 4.50 -13.10 2.36
C LYS A 67 3.90 -14.26 1.56
N ALA A 68 2.59 -14.45 1.63
CA ALA A 68 1.87 -15.46 0.85
C ALA A 68 1.98 -15.26 -0.67
N ARG A 69 2.41 -14.07 -1.13
CA ARG A 69 2.60 -13.70 -2.54
C ARG A 69 4.08 -13.56 -2.93
N GLY A 70 5.00 -14.04 -2.08
CA GLY A 70 6.43 -14.06 -2.36
C GLY A 70 7.15 -12.74 -2.07
N CYS A 71 6.52 -11.78 -1.39
CA CYS A 71 7.21 -10.63 -0.82
C CYS A 71 7.91 -11.05 0.48
N THR A 72 9.12 -10.53 0.73
CA THR A 72 9.96 -10.88 1.89
C THR A 72 10.15 -9.71 2.82
#